data_AF-A0A241WD30-F1
#
_entry.id   AF-A0A241WD30-F1
#
_cell.length_a   1.000
_cell.length_b   1.000
_cell.length_c   1.000
_cell.angle_alpha   90.00
_cell.angle_beta   90.00
_cell.angle_gamma   90.00
#
_symmetry.space_group_name_H-M   'P 1'
#
loop_
_entity.id
_entity.type
_entity.pdbx_description
1 polymer ?
#
loop_
_entity_poly.entity_id
_entity_poly.type
_entity_poly.pdbx_seq_one_letter_code
_entity_poly.pdbx_strand_id
1 'polypeptide(L)'
;MLYSMPKKIQLAPSTAIWSVVSTQSVLVVAGLSELLANNDLSNSELMQNLNSVIAKAKALNIPIVDLSGADAMQGMQRLGELMSNYQQLMIAGLITPLLKQILPHLMTVTSQICIIDDAILLSNTEQHIQWIESIAEQSIHHMNSYSITRLWSLSAPTEYVLSSKGILLAVAEQLHMEALEIDLSVDLRQYGLDSVAIVSLIGLWRANGANIRYEDFLNHPTLQDLLQILTVQN
;
A
#
# COMPACT_ATOMS: atom_id res chain seq x y z
N MET A 1 -2.98 -13.33 -20.68
CA MET A 1 -2.16 -12.52 -21.60
C MET A 1 -1.82 -11.24 -20.86
N LEU A 2 -0.54 -10.94 -20.66
CA LEU A 2 -0.15 -9.65 -20.07
C LEU A 2 -0.54 -8.53 -21.04
N TYR A 3 -1.22 -7.51 -20.51
CA TYR A 3 -1.56 -6.31 -21.25
C TYR A 3 -0.97 -5.09 -20.53
N SER A 4 -0.69 -4.02 -21.27
CA SER A 4 -0.20 -2.78 -20.68
C SER A 4 -1.27 -2.15 -19.79
N MET A 5 -0.89 -1.72 -18.59
CA MET A 5 -1.82 -1.11 -17.64
C MET A 5 -2.48 0.14 -18.27
N PRO A 6 -3.79 0.36 -18.06
CA PRO A 6 -4.47 1.54 -18.58
C PRO A 6 -3.81 2.81 -18.05
N LYS A 7 -3.59 3.77 -18.94
CA LYS A 7 -3.12 5.09 -18.55
C LYS A 7 -4.28 5.91 -18.01
N LYS A 8 -3.99 6.88 -17.13
CA LYS A 8 -4.98 7.81 -16.56
C LYS A 8 -5.92 8.45 -17.60
N ILE A 9 -5.41 8.77 -18.80
CA ILE A 9 -6.22 9.38 -19.88
C ILE A 9 -7.28 8.44 -20.47
N GLN A 10 -7.12 7.12 -20.27
CA GLN A 10 -8.04 6.09 -20.75
C GLN A 10 -9.11 5.73 -19.72
N LEU A 11 -9.01 6.26 -18.50
CA LEU A 11 -9.95 5.96 -17.41
C LEU A 11 -10.89 7.14 -17.21
N ALA A 12 -12.16 6.83 -16.93
CA ALA A 12 -13.10 7.83 -16.45
C ALA A 12 -12.56 8.48 -15.14
N PRO A 13 -12.87 9.76 -14.88
CA PRO A 13 -12.51 10.35 -13.62
C PRO A 13 -13.34 9.76 -12.48
N SER A 14 -12.70 9.48 -11.35
CA SER A 14 -13.43 9.14 -10.14
C SER A 14 -14.31 10.30 -9.67
N THR A 15 -15.53 10.00 -9.26
CA THR A 15 -16.55 10.95 -8.78
C THR A 15 -16.66 11.02 -7.25
N ALA A 16 -15.94 10.14 -6.53
CA ALA A 16 -15.94 10.09 -5.08
C ALA A 16 -15.48 11.40 -4.41
N ILE A 17 -16.14 11.78 -3.32
CA ILE A 17 -15.92 13.07 -2.60
C ILE A 17 -15.21 12.92 -1.25
N TRP A 18 -14.76 11.71 -0.89
CA TRP A 18 -14.07 11.44 0.36
C TRP A 18 -12.55 11.33 0.16
N SER A 19 -11.76 11.60 1.20
CA SER A 19 -10.30 11.53 1.13
C SER A 19 -9.77 10.25 1.77
N VAL A 20 -8.74 9.66 1.17
CA VAL A 20 -8.05 8.48 1.71
C VAL A 20 -7.25 8.86 2.96
N VAL A 21 -7.43 8.08 4.03
CA VAL A 21 -6.82 8.25 5.35
C VAL A 21 -6.26 6.90 5.82
N SER A 22 -4.96 6.84 6.12
CA SER A 22 -4.28 5.59 6.49
C SER A 22 -4.89 4.91 7.72
N THR A 23 -5.24 5.66 8.77
CA THR A 23 -5.83 5.11 10.01
C THR A 23 -7.25 4.56 9.84
N GLN A 24 -7.94 4.92 8.75
CA GLN A 24 -9.28 4.42 8.43
C GLN A 24 -9.25 3.33 7.37
N SER A 25 -8.08 3.03 6.78
CA SER A 25 -7.92 2.14 5.64
C SER A 25 -7.71 0.69 6.04
N VAL A 26 -8.24 -0.21 5.22
CA VAL A 26 -7.90 -1.63 5.15
C VAL A 26 -7.56 -1.94 3.70
N LEU A 27 -6.44 -2.63 3.46
CA LEU A 27 -6.07 -3.13 2.14
C LEU A 27 -6.57 -4.55 1.97
N VAL A 28 -7.42 -4.78 0.96
CA VAL A 28 -7.82 -6.10 0.49
C VAL A 28 -7.01 -6.43 -0.75
N VAL A 29 -6.29 -7.55 -0.68
CA VAL A 29 -5.57 -8.11 -1.82
C VAL A 29 -6.30 -9.37 -2.28
N ALA A 30 -6.88 -9.31 -3.47
CA ALA A 30 -7.58 -10.46 -4.06
C ALA A 30 -6.62 -11.28 -4.93
N GLY A 31 -6.69 -12.60 -4.79
CA GLY A 31 -5.98 -13.53 -5.67
C GLY A 31 -4.45 -13.38 -5.68
N LEU A 32 -3.84 -13.02 -4.54
CA LEU A 32 -2.38 -12.84 -4.46
C LEU A 32 -1.62 -14.12 -4.79
N SER A 33 -2.08 -15.25 -4.26
CA SER A 33 -1.48 -16.57 -4.49
C SER A 33 -1.43 -16.92 -6.00
N GLU A 34 -2.50 -16.62 -6.73
CA GLU A 34 -2.63 -16.83 -8.17
C GLU A 34 -1.70 -15.91 -8.97
N LEU A 35 -1.54 -14.66 -8.52
CA LEU A 35 -0.60 -13.72 -9.14
C LEU A 35 0.85 -14.15 -8.92
N LEU A 36 1.20 -14.61 -7.72
CA LEU A 36 2.55 -15.09 -7.39
C LEU A 36 2.91 -16.40 -8.10
N ALA A 37 1.94 -17.28 -8.31
CA ALA A 37 2.14 -18.54 -9.05
C ALA A 37 2.41 -18.32 -10.56
N ASN A 38 2.11 -17.13 -11.08
CA ASN A 38 2.30 -16.82 -12.49
C ASN A 38 3.65 -16.14 -12.74
N ASN A 39 4.64 -16.94 -13.16
CA ASN A 39 6.00 -16.47 -13.42
C ASN A 39 6.09 -15.34 -14.47
N ASP A 40 5.14 -15.26 -15.41
CA ASP A 40 5.13 -14.19 -16.42
C ASP A 40 4.83 -12.82 -15.78
N LEU A 41 4.17 -12.79 -14.62
CA LEU A 41 3.80 -11.56 -13.91
C LEU A 41 4.91 -11.05 -12.98
N SER A 42 5.90 -11.86 -12.60
CA SER A 42 6.83 -11.53 -11.51
C SER A 42 7.55 -10.18 -11.67
N ASN A 43 7.88 -9.80 -12.92
CA ASN A 43 8.54 -8.52 -13.23
C ASN A 43 7.62 -7.50 -13.94
N SER A 44 6.31 -7.71 -13.87
CA SER A 44 5.33 -6.83 -14.52
C SER A 44 5.09 -5.54 -13.72
N GLU A 45 4.64 -4.49 -14.41
CA GLU A 45 4.19 -3.23 -13.79
C GLU A 45 3.12 -3.47 -12.72
N LEU A 46 2.21 -4.42 -12.95
CA LEU A 46 1.20 -4.84 -11.97
C LEU A 46 1.83 -5.28 -10.64
N MET A 47 2.82 -6.18 -10.70
CA MET A 47 3.44 -6.71 -9.49
C MET A 47 4.27 -5.63 -8.79
N GLN A 48 4.91 -4.73 -9.53
CA GLN A 48 5.61 -3.58 -8.95
C GLN A 48 4.65 -2.66 -8.18
N ASN A 49 3.52 -2.31 -8.79
CA ASN A 49 2.49 -1.46 -8.17
C ASN A 49 1.87 -2.15 -6.95
N LEU A 50 1.50 -3.43 -7.09
CA LEU A 50 0.91 -4.21 -6.00
C LEU A 50 1.87 -4.35 -4.82
N ASN A 51 3.13 -4.71 -5.07
CA ASN A 51 4.16 -4.82 -4.03
C ASN A 51 4.40 -3.48 -3.34
N SER A 52 4.43 -2.37 -4.09
CA SER A 52 4.60 -1.02 -3.54
C SER A 52 3.45 -0.65 -2.60
N VAL A 53 2.21 -0.97 -2.98
CA VAL A 53 1.03 -0.74 -2.13
C VAL A 53 1.07 -1.60 -0.87
N ILE A 54 1.37 -2.90 -1.00
CA ILE A 54 1.47 -3.81 0.14
C ILE A 54 2.58 -3.38 1.09
N ALA A 55 3.76 -3.03 0.57
CA ALA A 55 4.90 -2.58 1.36
C ALA A 55 4.56 -1.29 2.10
N LYS A 56 3.90 -0.32 1.45
CA LYS A 56 3.44 0.91 2.12
C LYS A 56 2.38 0.62 3.20
N ALA A 57 1.43 -0.28 2.93
CA ALA A 57 0.42 -0.66 3.90
C ALA A 57 1.06 -1.30 5.15
N LYS A 58 2.03 -2.21 4.96
CA LYS A 58 2.86 -2.76 6.04
C LYS A 58 3.60 -1.63 6.78
N ALA A 59 4.25 -0.72 6.05
CA ALA A 59 5.02 0.39 6.60
C ALA A 59 4.20 1.30 7.50
N LEU A 60 2.93 1.52 7.15
CA LEU A 60 1.99 2.36 7.88
C LEU A 60 1.06 1.60 8.84
N ASN A 61 1.31 0.30 9.06
CA ASN A 61 0.49 -0.57 9.90
C ASN A 61 -1.01 -0.55 9.52
N ILE A 62 -1.28 -0.44 8.22
CA ILE A 62 -2.61 -0.57 7.64
C ILE A 62 -2.93 -2.07 7.56
N PRO A 63 -4.07 -2.53 8.10
CA PRO A 63 -4.44 -3.94 8.02
C PRO A 63 -4.53 -4.43 6.58
N ILE A 64 -3.95 -5.61 6.32
CA ILE A 64 -4.01 -6.29 5.04
C ILE A 64 -4.83 -7.58 5.20
N VAL A 65 -5.82 -7.75 4.32
CA VAL A 65 -6.65 -8.95 4.20
C VAL A 65 -6.41 -9.57 2.83
N ASP A 66 -6.01 -10.84 2.83
CA ASP A 66 -5.91 -11.63 1.61
C ASP A 66 -7.25 -12.34 1.35
N LEU A 67 -7.76 -12.22 0.13
CA LEU A 67 -8.92 -12.94 -0.38
C LEU A 67 -8.49 -13.87 -1.53
N SER A 68 -7.59 -14.81 -1.26
CA SER A 68 -7.13 -15.83 -2.21
C SER A 68 -7.50 -17.25 -1.79
N GLY A 69 -7.74 -18.13 -2.78
CA GLY A 69 -7.89 -19.57 -2.63
C GLY A 69 -8.66 -20.05 -1.39
N ALA A 70 -8.01 -20.93 -0.61
CA ALA A 70 -8.58 -21.58 0.56
C ALA A 70 -8.79 -20.63 1.75
N ASP A 71 -8.08 -19.50 1.79
CA ASP A 71 -8.11 -18.55 2.90
C ASP A 71 -9.21 -17.48 2.73
N ALA A 72 -9.86 -17.43 1.56
CA ALA A 72 -10.89 -16.42 1.25
C ALA A 72 -12.02 -16.32 2.29
N MET A 73 -12.44 -17.46 2.86
CA MET A 73 -13.47 -17.48 3.90
C MET A 73 -12.98 -16.86 5.21
N GLN A 74 -11.74 -17.17 5.63
CA GLN A 74 -11.12 -16.57 6.81
C GLN A 74 -10.84 -15.08 6.59
N GLY A 75 -10.36 -14.72 5.39
CA GLY A 75 -10.16 -13.33 4.98
C GLY A 75 -11.46 -12.53 5.05
N MET A 76 -12.58 -13.10 4.59
CA MET A 76 -13.90 -12.44 4.68
C MET A 76 -14.37 -12.24 6.12
N GLN A 77 -14.16 -13.23 7.00
CA GLN A 77 -14.47 -13.10 8.42
C GLN A 77 -13.66 -11.97 9.07
N ARG A 78 -12.34 -11.96 8.83
CA ARG A 78 -11.44 -10.92 9.33
C ARG A 78 -11.79 -9.55 8.75
N LEU A 79 -12.18 -9.47 7.48
CA LEU A 79 -12.65 -8.24 6.88
C LEU A 79 -13.88 -7.71 7.62
N GLY A 80 -14.86 -8.56 7.91
CA GLY A 80 -16.04 -8.19 8.70
C GLY A 80 -15.70 -7.60 10.08
N GLU A 81 -14.72 -8.19 10.78
CA GLU A 81 -14.23 -7.65 12.06
C GLU A 81 -13.57 -6.28 11.90
N LEU A 82 -12.71 -6.13 10.88
CA LEU A 82 -12.01 -4.88 10.61
C LEU A 82 -12.96 -3.75 10.20
N MET A 83 -13.99 -4.04 9.41
CA MET A 83 -14.98 -3.04 8.97
C MET A 83 -15.74 -2.36 10.12
N SER A 84 -15.67 -2.89 11.34
CA SER A 84 -16.21 -2.24 12.54
C SER A 84 -15.36 -1.04 13.01
N ASN A 85 -14.05 -1.06 12.72
CA ASN A 85 -13.09 -0.05 13.16
C ASN A 85 -12.52 0.79 12.01
N TYR A 86 -12.58 0.27 10.78
CA TYR A 86 -12.03 0.89 9.58
C TYR A 86 -13.14 1.13 8.57
N GLN A 87 -13.29 2.38 8.14
CA GLN A 87 -14.36 2.77 7.22
C GLN A 87 -13.95 2.65 5.76
N GLN A 88 -12.64 2.63 5.47
CA GLN A 88 -12.13 2.73 4.11
C GLN A 88 -11.57 1.40 3.61
N LEU A 89 -12.06 0.97 2.46
CA LEU A 89 -11.67 -0.29 1.84
C LEU A 89 -10.87 -0.03 0.56
N MET A 90 -9.59 -0.38 0.56
CA MET A 90 -8.71 -0.29 -0.61
C MET A 90 -8.59 -1.68 -1.23
N ILE A 91 -8.86 -1.83 -2.52
CA ILE A 91 -8.87 -3.14 -3.19
C ILE A 91 -7.83 -3.17 -4.31
N ALA A 92 -6.99 -4.19 -4.29
CA ALA A 92 -5.98 -4.47 -5.31
C ALA A 92 -5.91 -5.98 -5.63
N GLY A 93 -5.18 -6.33 -6.70
CA GLY A 93 -4.95 -7.71 -7.10
C GLY A 93 -5.86 -8.21 -8.23
N LEU A 94 -6.13 -9.52 -8.25
CA LEU A 94 -6.88 -10.15 -9.33
C LEU A 94 -8.39 -9.88 -9.17
N ILE A 95 -9.00 -9.25 -10.17
CA ILE A 95 -10.45 -9.03 -10.18
C ILE A 95 -11.16 -10.30 -10.62
N THR A 96 -11.40 -11.18 -9.65
CA THR A 96 -12.10 -12.45 -9.86
C THR A 96 -13.61 -12.25 -9.99
N PRO A 97 -14.35 -13.21 -10.58
CA PRO A 97 -15.80 -13.22 -10.53
C PRO A 97 -16.35 -13.18 -9.10
N LEU A 98 -15.66 -13.83 -8.14
CA LEU A 98 -16.01 -13.79 -6.72
C LEU A 98 -15.93 -12.35 -6.18
N LEU A 99 -14.84 -11.63 -6.43
CA LEU A 99 -14.70 -10.24 -6.00
C LEU A 99 -15.83 -9.35 -6.55
N LYS A 100 -16.16 -9.53 -7.84
CA LYS A 100 -17.27 -8.79 -8.48
C LYS A 100 -18.63 -9.10 -7.83
N GLN A 101 -18.84 -10.34 -7.38
CA GLN A 101 -20.07 -10.75 -6.70
C GLN A 101 -20.17 -10.21 -5.27
N ILE A 102 -19.05 -10.13 -4.54
CA ILE A 102 -19.04 -9.62 -3.16
C ILE A 102 -19.04 -8.09 -3.09
N LEU A 103 -18.58 -7.40 -4.13
CA LEU A 103 -18.46 -5.94 -4.13
C LEU A 103 -19.79 -5.22 -3.81
N PRO A 104 -20.96 -5.60 -4.39
CA PRO A 104 -22.24 -5.03 -3.99
C PRO A 104 -22.60 -5.24 -2.51
N HIS A 105 -22.17 -6.34 -1.91
CA HIS A 105 -22.36 -6.58 -0.47
C HIS A 105 -21.44 -5.69 0.36
N LEU A 106 -20.20 -5.45 -0.07
CA LEU A 106 -19.29 -4.53 0.61
C LEU A 106 -19.80 -3.09 0.57
N MET A 107 -20.47 -2.70 -0.52
CA MET A 107 -21.11 -1.38 -0.65
C MET A 107 -22.25 -1.14 0.34
N THR A 108 -22.88 -2.20 0.89
CA THR A 108 -23.88 -2.03 1.96
C THR A 108 -23.25 -1.81 3.33
N VAL A 109 -21.97 -2.18 3.48
CA VAL A 109 -21.19 -2.03 4.72
C VAL A 109 -20.49 -0.68 4.76
N THR A 110 -19.86 -0.27 3.65
CA THR A 110 -19.19 1.03 3.53
C THR A 110 -19.39 1.65 2.15
N SER A 111 -19.50 2.97 2.13
CA SER A 111 -19.46 3.78 0.91
C SER A 111 -18.04 4.22 0.51
N GLN A 112 -17.04 4.00 1.37
CA GLN A 112 -15.66 4.43 1.13
C GLN A 112 -14.81 3.28 0.58
N ILE A 113 -15.17 2.81 -0.62
CA ILE A 113 -14.43 1.79 -1.36
C ILE A 113 -13.58 2.47 -2.43
N CYS A 114 -12.29 2.11 -2.50
CA CYS A 114 -11.38 2.56 -3.54
C CYS A 114 -10.70 1.36 -4.23
N ILE A 115 -10.74 1.37 -5.56
CA ILE A 115 -10.01 0.41 -6.40
C ILE A 115 -8.67 1.02 -6.82
N ILE A 116 -7.58 0.27 -6.65
CA ILE A 116 -6.25 0.72 -7.05
C ILE A 116 -6.03 0.37 -8.52
N ASP A 117 -6.33 1.32 -9.41
CA ASP A 117 -6.57 1.07 -10.84
C ASP A 117 -5.36 0.60 -11.66
N ASP A 118 -4.14 0.78 -11.15
CA ASP A 118 -2.89 0.28 -11.75
C ASP A 118 -2.31 -0.94 -11.02
N ALA A 119 -2.98 -1.39 -9.95
CA ALA A 119 -2.58 -2.55 -9.14
C ALA A 119 -3.63 -3.67 -9.19
N ILE A 120 -4.43 -3.71 -10.26
CA ILE A 120 -5.44 -4.75 -10.50
C ILE A 120 -5.25 -5.45 -11.85
N LEU A 121 -5.70 -6.70 -11.91
CA LEU A 121 -5.64 -7.51 -13.13
C LEU A 121 -7.03 -8.00 -13.55
N LEU A 122 -7.35 -7.78 -14.83
CA LEU A 122 -8.52 -8.35 -15.51
C LEU A 122 -8.06 -9.23 -16.69
N SER A 123 -9.00 -9.71 -17.52
CA SER A 123 -8.66 -10.60 -18.63
C SER A 123 -7.88 -9.89 -19.75
N ASN A 124 -8.12 -8.60 -19.97
CA ASN A 124 -7.49 -7.76 -20.98
C ASN A 124 -7.71 -6.26 -20.69
N THR A 125 -7.04 -5.37 -21.44
CA THR A 125 -7.13 -3.90 -21.26
C THR A 125 -8.54 -3.36 -21.43
N GLU A 126 -9.30 -3.86 -22.41
CA GLU A 126 -10.65 -3.35 -22.68
C GLU A 126 -11.59 -3.64 -21.51
N GLN A 127 -11.57 -4.88 -21.00
CA GLN A 127 -12.33 -5.24 -19.81
C GLN A 127 -11.87 -4.47 -18.57
N HIS A 128 -10.58 -4.17 -18.46
CA HIS A 128 -10.05 -3.33 -17.38
C HIS A 128 -10.69 -1.94 -17.43
N ILE A 129 -10.59 -1.24 -18.56
CA ILE A 129 -11.15 0.10 -18.74
C ILE A 129 -12.66 0.10 -18.47
N GLN A 130 -13.41 -0.80 -19.13
CA GLN A 130 -14.86 -0.90 -18.96
C GLN A 130 -15.28 -1.18 -17.51
N TRP A 131 -14.50 -1.98 -16.79
CA TRP A 131 -14.81 -2.27 -15.40
C TRP A 131 -14.54 -1.06 -14.49
N ILE A 132 -13.46 -0.31 -14.71
CA ILE A 132 -13.18 0.94 -13.99
C ILE A 132 -14.27 1.99 -14.27
N GLU A 133 -14.74 2.13 -15.50
CA GLU A 133 -15.86 3.01 -15.84
C GLU A 133 -17.13 2.61 -15.07
N SER A 134 -17.45 1.31 -15.06
CA SER A 134 -18.63 0.78 -14.37
C SER A 134 -18.61 1.02 -12.85
N ILE A 135 -17.45 0.91 -12.19
CA ILE A 135 -17.35 1.20 -10.76
C ILE A 135 -17.42 2.72 -10.49
N ALA A 136 -16.87 3.56 -11.37
CA ALA A 136 -16.90 5.01 -11.23
C ALA A 136 -18.35 5.55 -11.34
N GLU A 137 -19.15 4.98 -12.24
CA GLU A 137 -20.60 5.24 -12.34
C GLU A 137 -21.35 4.86 -11.07
N GLN A 138 -20.90 3.81 -10.37
CA GLN A 138 -21.42 3.37 -9.08
C GLN A 138 -20.87 4.18 -7.89
N SER A 139 -20.20 5.30 -8.15
CA SER A 139 -19.58 6.17 -7.12
C SER A 139 -18.49 5.49 -6.29
N ILE A 140 -17.95 4.36 -6.74
CA ILE A 140 -16.77 3.74 -6.14
C ILE A 140 -15.55 4.55 -6.57
N HIS A 141 -14.69 4.86 -5.61
CA HIS A 141 -13.46 5.59 -5.91
C HIS A 141 -12.50 4.68 -6.68
N HIS A 142 -11.72 5.24 -7.59
CA HIS A 142 -10.51 4.59 -8.06
C HIS A 142 -9.38 5.61 -8.18
N MET A 143 -8.16 5.14 -7.95
CA MET A 143 -6.95 5.92 -8.17
C MET A 143 -5.74 4.99 -8.32
N ASN A 144 -4.63 5.53 -8.81
CA ASN A 144 -3.41 4.77 -8.95
C ASN A 144 -2.66 4.57 -7.61
N SER A 145 -1.79 3.57 -7.60
CA SER A 145 -0.94 3.16 -6.49
C SER A 145 -0.13 4.31 -5.90
N TYR A 146 0.45 5.15 -6.75
CA TYR A 146 1.19 6.36 -6.34
C TYR A 146 0.32 7.33 -5.52
N SER A 147 -0.92 7.58 -5.95
CA SER A 147 -1.81 8.51 -5.25
C SER A 147 -2.25 7.95 -3.90
N ILE A 148 -2.60 6.65 -3.82
CA ILE A 148 -2.95 5.98 -2.56
C ILE A 148 -1.81 6.08 -1.56
N THR A 149 -0.63 5.62 -1.95
CA THR A 149 0.54 5.55 -1.06
C THR A 149 0.96 6.92 -0.56
N ARG A 150 0.85 7.95 -1.41
CA ARG A 150 1.07 9.34 -1.01
C ARG A 150 0.03 9.83 0.00
N LEU A 151 -1.26 9.60 -0.25
CA LEU A 151 -2.33 10.03 0.67
C LEU A 151 -2.24 9.32 2.03
N TRP A 152 -1.92 8.02 2.04
CA TRP A 152 -1.65 7.29 3.26
C TRP A 152 -0.47 7.88 4.04
N SER A 153 0.64 8.20 3.36
CA SER A 153 1.81 8.79 4.00
C SER A 153 1.51 10.17 4.61
N LEU A 154 0.70 10.98 3.92
CA LEU A 154 0.31 12.32 4.38
C LEU A 154 -0.71 12.31 5.53
N SER A 155 -1.45 11.22 5.69
CA SER A 155 -2.47 11.06 6.73
C SER A 155 -2.03 10.15 7.89
N ALA A 156 -0.82 9.59 7.81
CA ALA A 156 -0.26 8.75 8.86
C ALA A 156 -0.03 9.56 10.14
N PRO A 157 -0.36 9.02 11.34
CA PRO A 157 -0.11 9.70 12.58
C PRO A 157 1.39 9.88 12.82
N THR A 158 1.82 11.08 13.18
CA THR A 158 3.23 11.41 13.47
C THR A 158 3.82 10.46 14.51
N GLU A 159 3.06 10.18 15.57
CA GLU A 159 3.46 9.29 16.66
C GLU A 159 3.75 7.87 16.17
N TYR A 160 3.06 7.43 15.12
CA TYR A 160 3.33 6.14 14.50
C TYR A 160 4.58 6.24 13.61
N VAL A 161 4.66 7.23 12.72
CA VAL A 161 5.75 7.38 11.74
C VAL A 161 7.12 7.55 12.44
N LEU A 162 7.16 8.30 13.54
CA LEU A 162 8.37 8.55 14.33
C LEU A 162 8.56 7.55 15.49
N SER A 163 7.70 6.53 15.62
CA SER A 163 7.94 5.45 16.57
C SER A 163 9.07 4.54 16.10
N SER A 164 9.68 3.78 17.01
CA SER A 164 10.71 2.81 16.64
C SER A 164 10.20 1.78 15.62
N LYS A 165 8.92 1.37 15.76
CA LYS A 165 8.26 0.47 14.82
C LYS A 165 8.08 1.14 13.45
N GLY A 166 7.59 2.38 13.40
CA GLY A 166 7.38 3.12 12.16
C GLY A 166 8.68 3.36 11.39
N ILE A 167 9.74 3.74 12.09
CA ILE A 167 11.08 3.97 11.50
C ILE A 167 11.62 2.66 10.91
N LEU A 168 11.61 1.57 11.66
CA LEU A 168 12.06 0.25 11.19
C LEU A 168 11.28 -0.17 9.93
N LEU A 169 9.95 -0.07 9.96
CA LEU A 169 9.12 -0.50 8.85
C LEU A 169 9.27 0.40 7.61
N ALA A 170 9.49 1.70 7.78
CA ALA A 170 9.80 2.60 6.67
C ALA A 170 11.15 2.27 6.02
N VAL A 171 12.18 1.94 6.83
CA VAL A 171 13.49 1.49 6.31
C VAL A 171 13.35 0.16 5.59
N ALA A 172 12.62 -0.80 6.15
CA ALA A 172 12.35 -2.09 5.54
C ALA A 172 11.64 -1.97 4.18
N GLU A 173 10.68 -1.03 4.09
CA GLU A 173 10.01 -0.70 2.82
C GLU A 173 11.01 -0.25 1.75
N GLN A 174 11.93 0.67 2.07
CA GLN A 174 12.92 1.15 1.10
C GLN A 174 13.92 0.07 0.69
N LEU A 175 14.28 -0.81 1.62
CA LEU A 175 15.19 -1.93 1.38
C LEU A 175 14.53 -3.09 0.65
N HIS A 176 13.19 -3.12 0.55
CA HIS A 176 12.43 -4.26 0.05
C HIS A 176 12.75 -5.56 0.82
N MET A 177 12.91 -5.44 2.14
CA MET A 177 13.27 -6.54 3.06
C MET A 177 12.23 -6.69 4.16
N GLU A 178 12.18 -7.85 4.80
CA GLU A 178 11.36 -8.00 6.01
C GLU A 178 12.05 -7.34 7.20
N ALA A 179 11.28 -6.68 8.07
CA ALA A 179 11.83 -5.89 9.18
C ALA A 179 12.70 -6.71 10.16
N LEU A 180 12.41 -8.00 10.27
CA LEU A 180 13.14 -8.96 11.10
C LEU A 180 14.49 -9.39 10.51
N GLU A 181 14.75 -9.09 9.23
CA GLU A 181 16.01 -9.41 8.55
C GLU A 181 17.05 -8.29 8.69
N ILE A 182 16.66 -7.13 9.23
CA ILE A 182 17.52 -5.96 9.38
C ILE A 182 18.21 -6.01 10.74
N ASP A 183 19.54 -6.13 10.73
CA ASP A 183 20.35 -5.94 11.93
C ASP A 183 20.44 -4.45 12.26
N LEU A 184 20.07 -4.09 13.50
CA LEU A 184 19.99 -2.69 13.93
C LEU A 184 21.36 -1.99 13.95
N SER A 185 22.45 -2.75 14.06
CA SER A 185 23.81 -2.26 14.20
C SER A 185 24.59 -2.19 12.88
N VAL A 186 24.04 -2.78 11.81
CA VAL A 186 24.67 -2.78 10.49
C VAL A 186 24.32 -1.51 9.74
N ASP A 187 25.30 -1.00 9.01
CA ASP A 187 25.14 0.15 8.12
C ASP A 187 24.12 -0.15 7.02
N LEU A 188 23.04 0.65 6.96
CA LEU A 188 21.91 0.43 6.06
C LEU A 188 22.31 0.47 4.56
N ARG A 189 23.42 1.14 4.23
CA ARG A 189 23.95 1.16 2.86
C ARG A 189 24.49 -0.20 2.42
N GLN A 190 24.88 -1.06 3.37
CA GLN A 190 25.31 -2.42 3.07
C GLN A 190 24.15 -3.32 2.64
N TYR A 191 22.92 -2.98 3.05
CA TYR A 191 21.69 -3.63 2.56
C TYR A 191 21.22 -3.07 1.21
N GLY A 192 21.92 -2.10 0.63
CA GLY A 192 21.55 -1.49 -0.64
C GLY A 192 20.68 -0.23 -0.51
N LEU A 193 20.59 0.38 0.67
CA LEU A 193 19.92 1.68 0.81
C LEU A 193 20.69 2.76 0.03
N ASP A 194 20.09 3.26 -1.05
CA ASP A 194 20.69 4.27 -1.91
C ASP A 194 20.31 5.71 -1.51
N SER A 195 20.92 6.70 -2.16
CA SER A 195 20.68 8.11 -1.87
C SER A 195 19.24 8.55 -2.12
N VAL A 196 18.53 7.91 -3.06
CA VAL A 196 17.14 8.25 -3.37
C VAL A 196 16.23 7.77 -2.23
N ALA A 197 16.45 6.53 -1.76
CA ALA A 197 15.78 5.97 -0.60
C ALA A 197 16.03 6.79 0.67
N ILE A 198 17.28 7.21 0.91
CA ILE A 198 17.63 8.08 2.06
C ILE A 198 16.86 9.40 1.99
N VAL A 199 16.82 10.05 0.83
CA VAL A 199 16.07 11.32 0.65
C VAL A 199 14.58 11.11 0.86
N SER A 200 14.03 9.98 0.41
CA SER A 200 12.62 9.60 0.63
C SER A 200 12.30 9.46 2.13
N LEU A 201 13.13 8.72 2.88
CA LEU A 201 12.99 8.52 4.33
C LEU A 201 13.07 9.84 5.09
N ILE A 202 14.08 10.66 4.78
CA ILE A 202 14.23 12.00 5.38
C ILE A 202 13.00 12.86 5.07
N GLY A 203 12.50 12.83 3.83
CA GLY A 203 11.28 13.53 3.44
C GLY A 203 10.07 13.09 4.28
N LEU A 204 9.88 11.79 4.46
CA LEU A 204 8.82 11.22 5.29
C LEU A 204 8.93 11.69 6.75
N TRP A 205 10.10 11.56 7.36
CA TRP A 205 10.29 11.93 8.77
C TRP A 205 10.16 13.44 9.00
N ARG A 206 10.70 14.27 8.09
CA ARG A 206 10.56 15.74 8.16
C ARG A 206 9.13 16.20 7.98
N ALA A 207 8.38 15.57 7.07
CA ALA A 207 6.95 15.83 6.91
C ALA A 207 6.15 15.50 8.19
N ASN A 208 6.69 14.62 9.04
CA ASN A 208 6.13 14.25 10.34
C ASN A 208 6.81 14.98 11.52
N GLY A 209 7.58 16.04 11.28
CA GLY A 209 8.11 16.91 12.33
C GLY A 209 9.51 16.55 12.85
N ALA A 210 10.16 15.52 12.32
CA ALA A 210 11.57 15.25 12.64
C ALA A 210 12.50 16.32 12.06
N ASN A 211 13.54 16.68 12.80
CA ASN A 211 14.57 17.60 12.34
C ASN A 211 15.86 16.83 11.99
N ILE A 212 15.80 16.02 10.95
CA ILE A 212 16.92 15.22 10.42
C ILE A 212 17.39 15.78 9.08
N ARG A 213 18.70 15.84 8.89
CA ARG A 213 19.36 16.23 7.64
C ARG A 213 20.00 15.02 6.97
N TYR A 214 20.40 15.21 5.71
CA TYR A 214 21.09 14.17 4.96
C TYR A 214 22.44 13.82 5.60
N GLU A 215 23.15 14.81 6.14
CA GLU A 215 24.44 14.61 6.80
C GLU A 215 24.29 13.81 8.10
N ASP A 216 23.20 14.00 8.84
CA ASP A 216 22.91 13.24 10.06
C ASP A 216 22.80 11.75 9.74
N PHE A 217 22.08 11.39 8.67
CA PHE A 217 21.97 10.00 8.20
C PHE A 217 23.33 9.43 7.78
N LEU A 218 24.15 10.19 7.05
CA LEU A 218 25.45 9.70 6.58
C LEU A 218 26.43 9.42 7.73
N ASN A 219 26.37 10.22 8.79
CA ASN A 219 27.19 10.06 9.98
C ASN A 219 26.68 8.95 10.91
N HIS A 220 25.37 8.66 10.83
CA HIS A 220 24.67 7.71 11.69
C HIS A 220 23.87 6.70 10.82
N PRO A 221 24.55 5.85 10.03
CA PRO A 221 23.91 5.07 8.98
C PRO A 221 23.26 3.77 9.48
N THR A 222 23.21 3.54 10.79
CA THR A 222 22.60 2.34 11.38
C THR A 222 21.18 2.64 11.85
N LEU A 223 20.31 1.63 11.85
CA LEU A 223 18.95 1.81 12.35
C LEU A 223 18.95 2.16 13.85
N GLN A 224 19.87 1.61 14.63
CA GLN A 224 20.03 1.95 16.04
C GLN A 224 20.31 3.44 16.26
N ASP A 225 21.21 4.04 15.47
CA ASP A 225 21.52 5.46 15.60
C ASP A 225 20.35 6.34 15.13
N LEU A 226 19.71 5.97 14.01
CA LEU A 226 18.55 6.69 13.49
C LEU A 226 17.40 6.72 14.50
N LEU A 227 17.17 5.62 15.21
CA LEU A 227 16.18 5.57 16.28
C LEU A 227 16.50 6.60 17.36
N GLN A 228 17.76 6.73 17.79
CA GLN A 228 18.14 7.72 18.80
C GLN A 228 17.93 9.17 18.34
N ILE A 229 18.12 9.45 17.05
CA ILE A 229 17.96 10.79 16.48
C ILE A 229 16.49 11.14 16.28
N LEU A 230 15.68 10.18 15.86
CA LEU A 230 14.30 10.40 15.41
C LEU A 230 13.25 10.22 16.50
N THR A 231 13.46 9.29 17.44
CA THR A 231 12.57 9.15 18.59
C THR A 231 12.96 10.22 19.61
N VAL A 232 12.15 11.27 19.73
CA VAL A 232 12.33 12.29 20.77
C VAL A 232 12.43 11.59 22.12
N GLN A 233 13.54 11.78 22.83
CA GLN A 233 13.63 11.46 24.26
C GLN A 233 12.64 12.38 24.98
N ASN A 234 11.45 11.88 25.31
CA ASN A 234 10.63 12.45 26.37
C ASN A 234 11.27 12.13 27.72
#